data_AF-A0A3N5ZVC8-F1
#
_entry.id   AF-A0A3N5ZVC8-F1
#
_cell.length_a   1.000
_cell.length_b   1.000
_cell.length_c   1.000
_cell.angle_alpha   90.00
_cell.angle_beta   90.00
_cell.angle_gamma   90.00
#
_symmetry.space_group_name_H-M   'P 1'
#
loop_
_entity.id
_entity.type
_entity.pdbx_description
1 polymer ?
#
loop_
_entity_poly.entity_id
_entity_poly.type
_entity_poly.pdbx_seq_one_letter_code
_entity_poly.pdbx_strand_id
1 'polypeptide(L)'
;MKTKDTGLTPENLPCSFSRRNFIKYSSMAMAASAMPGVLTGCAGFKPRQDCLTQIAQTGTRHKDTVFSPVRIGSIQTRNRILRSATTLGLAEKDGRPKKELIDAYVELCEGGVGAIITGAI
;
A
#
# COMPACT_ATOMS: atom_id res chain seq x y z
N MET A 1 12.50 -42.71 -15.52
CA MET A 1 12.60 -41.72 -16.62
C MET A 1 11.38 -40.81 -16.55
N LYS A 2 11.62 -39.49 -16.42
CA LYS A 2 10.69 -38.35 -16.28
C LYS A 2 10.04 -38.08 -14.91
N THR A 3 10.54 -36.99 -14.33
CA THR A 3 10.01 -36.10 -13.28
C THR A 3 8.68 -35.46 -13.68
N LYS A 4 7.83 -35.12 -12.68
CA LYS A 4 7.05 -33.87 -12.65
C LYS A 4 6.74 -33.48 -11.20
N ASP A 5 7.17 -32.27 -10.88
CA ASP A 5 7.05 -31.57 -9.61
C ASP A 5 5.58 -31.25 -9.28
N THR A 6 5.15 -31.54 -8.06
CA THR A 6 3.90 -31.04 -7.49
C THR A 6 4.22 -30.14 -6.29
N GLY A 7 4.82 -28.98 -6.60
CA GLY A 7 4.95 -27.89 -5.64
C GLY A 7 3.64 -27.13 -5.57
N LEU A 8 2.94 -27.22 -4.43
CA LEU A 8 1.82 -26.34 -4.10
C LEU A 8 2.33 -24.89 -4.00
N THR A 9 1.68 -23.96 -4.69
CA THR A 9 1.93 -22.52 -4.64
C THR A 9 1.42 -21.92 -3.31
N PRO A 10 2.08 -20.87 -2.77
CA PRO A 10 1.64 -20.16 -1.57
C PRO A 10 0.59 -19.12 -1.94
N GLU A 11 -0.59 -19.58 -2.33
CA GLU A 11 -1.75 -18.75 -2.60
C GLU A 11 -2.83 -19.23 -1.65
N ASN A 12 -3.39 -18.33 -0.84
CA ASN A 12 -4.34 -18.56 0.26
C ASN A 12 -3.73 -18.60 1.68
N LEU A 13 -3.15 -17.48 2.10
CA LEU A 13 -3.06 -17.14 3.53
C LEU A 13 -4.24 -16.20 3.88
N PRO A 14 -5.31 -16.69 4.54
CA PRO A 14 -6.32 -15.80 5.10
C PRO A 14 -5.71 -15.05 6.29
N CYS A 15 -5.22 -13.85 6.06
CA CYS A 15 -4.85 -12.93 7.13
C CYS A 15 -6.14 -12.38 7.76
N SER A 16 -6.76 -13.14 8.66
CA SER A 16 -7.81 -12.61 9.54
C SER A 16 -7.73 -13.27 10.91
N PHE A 17 -6.81 -12.76 11.74
CA PHE A 17 -6.77 -13.10 13.15
C PHE A 17 -7.83 -12.28 13.91
N SER A 18 -9.07 -12.75 13.90
CA SER A 18 -10.17 -12.14 14.66
C SER A 18 -10.12 -12.58 16.13
N ARG A 19 -10.25 -11.61 17.06
CA ARG A 19 -10.24 -11.82 18.53
C ARG A 19 -11.24 -12.89 19.01
N ARG A 20 -12.27 -13.23 18.22
CA ARG A 20 -13.28 -14.24 18.58
C ARG A 20 -12.79 -15.69 18.49
N ASN A 21 -11.70 -15.97 17.78
CA ASN A 21 -11.20 -17.33 17.60
C ASN A 21 -10.20 -17.79 18.67
N PHE A 22 -9.76 -16.89 19.57
CA PHE A 22 -8.77 -17.21 20.60
C PHE A 22 -9.27 -18.27 21.61
N ILE A 23 -10.56 -18.27 21.95
CA ILE A 23 -11.14 -19.21 22.93
C ILE A 23 -11.25 -20.64 22.37
N LYS A 24 -11.40 -20.81 21.06
CA LYS A 24 -11.49 -22.15 20.46
C LYS A 24 -10.15 -22.88 20.42
N TYR A 25 -9.04 -22.14 20.37
CA TYR A 25 -7.71 -22.72 20.25
C TYR A 25 -7.06 -23.09 21.59
N SER A 26 -7.56 -22.60 22.73
CA SER A 26 -6.98 -22.93 24.05
C SER A 26 -7.34 -24.33 24.56
N SER A 27 -8.44 -24.93 24.09
CA SER A 27 -8.90 -26.24 24.57
C SER A 27 -8.22 -27.44 23.87
N MET A 28 -7.31 -27.20 22.93
CA MET A 28 -6.64 -28.27 22.17
C MET A 28 -5.15 -28.40 22.54
N ALA A 29 -4.83 -28.25 23.84
CA ALA A 29 -3.46 -28.31 24.36
C ALA A 29 -3.10 -29.64 25.08
N MET A 30 -3.93 -30.68 25.04
CA MET A 30 -3.64 -31.98 25.67
C MET A 30 -3.97 -33.15 24.75
N ALA A 31 -3.31 -33.19 23.60
CA ALA A 31 -3.10 -34.42 22.82
C ALA A 31 -1.77 -34.31 22.07
N ALA A 32 -0.70 -33.96 22.79
CA ALA A 32 0.66 -33.91 22.28
C ALA A 32 1.32 -35.28 22.43
N SER A 33 0.86 -36.27 21.66
CA SER A 33 1.66 -37.45 21.36
C SER A 33 1.50 -37.76 19.89
N ALA A 34 2.61 -37.62 19.17
CA ALA A 34 2.79 -37.88 17.74
C ALA A 34 2.20 -36.81 16.80
N MET A 35 2.91 -35.69 16.63
CA MET A 35 3.20 -35.12 15.30
C MET A 35 4.56 -34.42 15.29
N PRO A 36 5.56 -34.93 14.55
CA PRO A 36 6.78 -34.20 14.26
C PRO A 36 6.44 -33.10 13.24
N GLY A 37 6.49 -31.83 13.66
CA GLY A 37 6.26 -30.71 12.74
C GLY A 37 5.91 -29.36 13.37
N VAL A 38 5.70 -29.28 14.68
CA VAL A 38 5.37 -28.01 15.37
C VAL A 38 6.65 -27.29 15.80
N LEU A 39 7.48 -26.89 14.82
CA LEU A 39 8.55 -25.90 15.01
C LEU A 39 8.59 -24.87 13.88
N THR A 40 7.46 -24.59 13.23
CA THR A 40 7.34 -23.34 12.47
C THR A 40 6.87 -22.26 13.44
N GLY A 41 7.84 -21.76 14.23
CA GLY A 41 7.67 -20.47 14.91
C GLY A 41 7.22 -19.41 13.90
N CYS A 42 6.52 -18.39 14.40
CA CYS A 42 6.06 -17.25 13.62
C CYS A 42 7.09 -16.90 12.54
N ALA A 43 6.72 -17.09 11.26
CA ALA A 43 7.59 -16.79 10.14
C ALA A 43 8.21 -15.41 10.40
N GLY A 44 9.52 -15.40 10.65
CA GLY A 44 10.21 -14.20 11.09
C GLY A 44 10.11 -13.18 9.97
N PHE A 45 9.22 -12.20 10.12
CA PHE A 45 9.17 -11.03 9.26
C PHE A 45 10.55 -10.40 9.29
N LYS A 46 11.31 -10.55 8.21
CA LYS A 46 12.65 -9.99 8.06
C LYS A 46 12.45 -8.71 7.27
N PRO A 47 12.26 -7.56 7.96
CA PRO A 47 11.76 -6.34 7.34
C PRO A 47 12.58 -5.93 6.11
N ARG A 48 13.89 -6.17 6.14
CA ARG A 48 14.79 -5.83 5.02
C ARG A 48 14.64 -6.77 3.82
N GLN A 49 14.62 -8.09 4.05
CA GLN A 49 14.65 -9.06 2.96
C GLN A 49 13.29 -9.14 2.26
N ASP A 50 12.21 -9.04 3.04
CA ASP A 50 10.83 -9.08 2.56
C ASP A 50 10.48 -7.80 1.78
N CYS A 51 10.94 -6.63 2.25
CA CYS A 51 10.80 -5.38 1.50
C CYS A 51 11.60 -5.40 0.19
N LEU A 52 12.83 -5.91 0.20
CA LEU A 52 13.65 -5.99 -1.01
C LEU A 52 13.03 -6.94 -2.04
N THR A 53 12.41 -8.04 -1.61
CA THR A 53 11.67 -8.92 -2.52
C THR A 53 10.41 -8.25 -3.07
N GLN A 54 9.69 -7.44 -2.28
CA GLN A 54 8.55 -6.65 -2.79
C GLN A 54 8.98 -5.58 -3.81
N ILE A 55 10.09 -4.88 -3.56
CA ILE A 55 10.65 -3.89 -4.50
C ILE A 55 11.13 -4.60 -5.78
N ALA A 56 11.76 -5.77 -5.66
CA ALA A 56 12.18 -6.58 -6.80
C ALA A 56 11.00 -7.18 -7.60
N GLN A 57 9.88 -7.49 -6.92
CA GLN A 57 8.61 -7.91 -7.52
C GLN A 57 7.81 -6.75 -8.12
N THR A 58 8.21 -5.51 -7.86
CA THR A 58 7.63 -4.34 -8.52
C THR A 58 8.15 -4.35 -9.95
N GLY A 59 7.45 -5.10 -10.82
CA GLY A 59 7.74 -5.19 -12.24
C GLY A 59 7.95 -3.81 -12.85
N THR A 60 8.82 -3.75 -13.84
CA THR A 60 9.12 -2.57 -14.67
C THR A 60 7.89 -1.67 -14.78
N ARG A 61 7.89 -0.53 -14.06
CA ARG A 61 6.81 0.44 -14.19
C ARG A 61 6.79 0.88 -15.65
N HIS A 62 5.77 0.43 -16.38
CA HIS A 62 5.59 0.79 -17.78
C HIS A 62 5.52 2.32 -17.82
N LYS A 63 6.49 2.95 -18.50
CA LYS A 63 6.69 4.41 -18.53
C LYS A 63 5.41 5.17 -18.88
N ASP A 64 4.57 4.52 -19.68
CA ASP A 64 3.32 5.05 -20.22
C ASP A 64 2.18 5.11 -19.17
N THR A 65 2.27 4.33 -18.08
CA THR A 65 1.20 4.27 -17.07
C THR A 65 1.09 5.54 -16.24
N VAL A 66 2.20 6.25 -15.99
CA VAL A 66 2.22 7.46 -15.15
C VAL A 66 1.44 8.60 -15.81
N PHE A 67 1.60 8.74 -17.13
CA PHE A 67 0.94 9.79 -17.92
C PHE A 67 -0.41 9.35 -18.51
N SER A 68 -0.80 8.09 -18.31
CA SER A 68 -2.12 7.61 -18.72
C SER A 68 -3.23 8.20 -17.85
N PRO A 69 -4.41 8.49 -18.43
CA PRO A 69 -5.56 8.96 -17.67
C PRO A 69 -6.06 7.90 -16.69
N VAL A 70 -6.63 8.35 -15.57
CA VAL A 70 -7.22 7.48 -14.54
C VAL A 70 -8.45 8.13 -13.94
N ARG A 71 -9.39 7.31 -13.45
CA ARG A 71 -10.55 7.79 -12.69
C ARG A 71 -10.29 7.59 -11.19
N ILE A 72 -10.45 8.65 -10.40
CA ILE A 72 -10.36 8.64 -8.94
C ILE A 72 -11.74 9.03 -8.41
N GLY A 73 -12.50 8.05 -7.90
CA GLY A 73 -13.89 8.27 -7.51
C GLY A 73 -14.74 8.71 -8.71
N SER A 74 -15.34 9.90 -8.62
CA SER A 74 -16.11 10.53 -9.70
C SER A 74 -15.28 11.43 -10.62
N ILE A 75 -14.01 11.70 -10.30
CA ILE A 75 -13.14 12.63 -11.03
C ILE A 75 -12.30 11.86 -12.04
N GLN A 76 -12.20 12.37 -13.27
CA GLN A 76 -11.30 11.85 -14.30
C GLN A 76 -10.06 12.75 -14.37
N THR A 77 -8.87 12.18 -14.18
CA THR A 77 -7.60 12.89 -14.28
C THR A 77 -6.88 12.50 -15.57
N ARG A 78 -6.15 13.47 -16.14
CA ARG A 78 -5.38 13.29 -17.37
C ARG A 78 -4.12 12.44 -17.20
N ASN A 79 -3.60 12.35 -15.98
CA ASN A 79 -2.43 11.57 -15.61
C ASN A 79 -2.56 11.08 -14.16
N ARG A 80 -1.62 10.25 -13.72
CA ARG A 80 -1.53 9.70 -12.36
C ARG A 80 -0.56 10.49 -11.48
N ILE A 81 -0.34 11.76 -11.79
CA ILE A 81 0.54 12.65 -11.03
C ILE A 81 -0.32 13.45 -10.06
N LEU A 82 -0.13 13.18 -8.77
CA LEU A 82 -0.84 13.87 -7.69
C LEU A 82 0.16 14.68 -6.86
N ARG A 83 -0.27 15.89 -6.47
CA ARG A 83 0.43 16.65 -5.44
C ARG A 83 -0.12 16.28 -4.06
N SER A 84 0.76 15.81 -3.18
CA SER A 84 0.41 15.50 -1.78
C SER A 84 -0.01 16.73 -0.99
N ALA A 85 -0.80 16.53 0.07
CA ALA A 85 -1.15 17.56 1.04
C ALA A 85 0.11 18.23 1.59
N THR A 86 0.32 19.51 1.29
CA THR A 86 1.46 20.29 1.80
C THR A 86 1.00 21.68 2.17
N THR A 87 1.21 22.03 3.43
CA THR A 87 0.93 23.36 3.95
C THR A 87 2.04 24.31 3.50
N LEU A 88 1.70 25.29 2.68
CA LEU A 88 2.66 26.26 2.12
C LEU A 88 2.88 27.48 3.00
N GLY A 89 2.12 27.63 4.10
CA GLY A 89 2.21 28.82 4.97
C GLY A 89 1.70 30.10 4.31
N LEU A 90 0.95 29.97 3.20
CA LEU A 90 0.40 31.08 2.41
C LEU A 90 -1.07 31.36 2.75
N ALA A 91 -1.49 31.03 3.96
CA ALA A 91 -2.77 31.43 4.51
C ALA A 91 -2.59 32.65 5.44
N GLU A 92 -3.62 33.47 5.56
CA GLU A 92 -3.72 34.51 6.57
C GLU A 92 -3.92 33.92 7.97
N LYS A 93 -3.77 34.76 9.00
CA LYS A 93 -3.95 34.34 10.41
C LYS A 93 -5.36 33.84 10.72
N ASP A 94 -6.35 34.26 9.93
CA ASP A 94 -7.74 33.83 10.04
C ASP A 94 -8.04 32.59 9.17
N GLY A 95 -7.03 32.00 8.54
CA GLY A 95 -7.14 30.82 7.68
C GLY A 95 -7.55 31.13 6.25
N ARG A 96 -7.71 32.40 5.85
CA ARG A 96 -8.05 32.74 4.47
C ARG A 96 -6.87 32.48 3.53
N PRO A 97 -7.08 31.89 2.35
CA PRO A 97 -6.01 31.70 1.38
C PRO A 97 -5.54 33.07 0.87
N LYS A 98 -4.23 33.33 0.91
CA LYS A 98 -3.67 34.51 0.25
C LYS A 98 -3.61 34.31 -1.26
N LYS A 99 -3.43 35.40 -2.00
CA LYS A 99 -3.32 35.35 -3.46
C LYS A 99 -2.16 34.44 -3.91
N GLU A 100 -1.05 34.47 -3.20
CA GLU A 100 0.13 33.66 -3.51
C GLU A 100 -0.15 32.15 -3.43
N LEU A 101 -1.09 31.72 -2.56
CA LEU A 101 -1.50 30.32 -2.49
C LEU A 101 -2.26 29.89 -3.75
N ILE A 102 -3.09 30.79 -4.28
CA ILE A 102 -3.83 30.57 -5.52
C ILE A 102 -2.84 30.50 -6.69
N ASP A 103 -1.93 31.47 -6.77
CA ASP A 103 -0.93 31.54 -7.84
C ASP A 103 -0.05 30.26 -7.85
N ALA A 104 0.35 29.75 -6.68
CA ALA A 104 1.09 28.50 -6.58
C ALA A 104 0.29 27.28 -7.07
N TYR A 105 -1.02 27.21 -6.81
CA TYR A 105 -1.86 26.14 -7.35
C TYR A 105 -2.08 26.26 -8.86
N VAL A 106 -2.17 27.48 -9.41
CA VAL A 106 -2.24 27.71 -10.86
C VAL A 106 -0.97 27.21 -11.53
N GLU A 107 0.21 27.59 -11.01
CA GLU A 107 1.50 27.15 -11.56
C GLU A 107 1.62 25.61 -11.58
N LEU A 108 1.15 24.93 -10.53
CA LEU A 108 1.12 23.46 -10.49
C LEU A 108 0.17 22.85 -11.53
N CYS A 109 -0.98 23.48 -11.77
CA CYS A 109 -1.93 23.04 -12.79
C CYS A 109 -1.36 23.23 -14.20
N GLU A 110 -0.69 24.36 -14.45
CA GLU A 110 -0.01 24.66 -15.71
C GLU A 110 1.18 23.71 -15.95
N GLY A 111 1.97 23.43 -14.92
CA GLY A 111 3.07 22.45 -14.95
C GLY A 111 2.59 21.00 -15.12
N GLY A 112 1.31 20.77 -14.88
CA GLY A 112 0.60 19.66 -15.45
C GLY A 112 0.24 18.51 -14.52
N VAL A 113 0.10 18.83 -13.24
CA VAL A 113 -0.44 17.93 -12.22
C VAL A 113 -1.89 17.53 -12.56
N GLY A 114 -2.26 16.27 -12.29
CA GLY A 114 -3.60 15.75 -12.54
C GLY A 114 -4.60 16.03 -11.41
N ALA A 115 -4.13 16.07 -10.16
CA ALA A 115 -4.91 16.44 -8.99
C ALA A 115 -4.02 16.95 -7.84
N ILE A 116 -4.56 17.85 -7.02
CA ILE A 116 -3.87 18.44 -5.86
C ILE A 116 -4.68 18.12 -4.60
N ILE A 117 -4.02 17.58 -3.58
CA ILE A 117 -4.57 17.48 -2.24
C ILE A 117 -4.10 18.72 -1.47
N THR A 118 -5.05 19.50 -0.94
CA THR A 118 -4.72 20.72 -0.19
C THR A 118 -4.02 20.38 1.13
N GLY A 119 -3.16 21.30 1.60
CA GLY A 119 -2.52 21.18 2.91
C GLY A 119 -3.52 21.31 4.06
N ALA A 120 -3.05 21.03 5.28
CA ALA A 120 -3.81 21.32 6.48
C ALA A 120 -3.98 22.84 6.62
N ILE A 121 -5.21 23.25 6.93
CA ILE A 121 -5.65 24.60 7.26
C ILE A 121 -5.77 24.74 8.78
#